data_AF-A0A397TFJ4-F1
#
_entry.id   AF-A0A397TFJ4-F1
#
_cell.length_a   1.000
_cell.length_b   1.000
_cell.length_c   1.000
_cell.angle_alpha   90.00
_cell.angle_beta   90.00
_cell.angle_gamma   90.00
#
_symmetry.space_group_name_H-M   'P 1'
#
loop_
_entity.id
_entity.type
_entity.pdbx_description
1 polymer ?
#
loop_
_entity_poly.entity_id
_entity_poly.type
_entity_poly.pdbx_seq_one_letter_code
_entity_poly.pdbx_strand_id
1 'polypeptide(L)'
;MALNSLEYKPDLENFNTEKAAFLKEFKVQYGYGDKIEQIREEEYPQLKGTIFLDHSATTTYAKSALTSFTTDLVNNLYGNQEVDLLLSSKDLQKEEVEKCTRTLKNHLWNASYKFKEAINRLLKGETISNIKIQDGLQCLDLNQMEDSAIWTLLYYAGYLTMNSENHLIIPNYEVYTE
;
A
#
# COMPACT_ATOMS: atom_id res chain seq x y z
N MET A 1 24.14 41.36 10.02
CA MET A 1 24.26 41.35 11.50
C MET A 1 24.09 39.92 11.95
N ALA A 2 25.16 39.25 12.37
CA ALA A 2 25.08 37.91 12.94
C ALA A 2 24.49 38.03 14.35
N LEU A 3 23.31 37.42 14.56
CA LEU A 3 22.80 37.15 15.90
C LEU A 3 23.77 36.13 16.53
N ASN A 4 24.69 36.62 17.37
CA ASN A 4 25.37 35.76 18.33
C ASN A 4 24.30 35.24 19.28
N SER A 5 23.80 34.04 19.00
CA SER A 5 23.02 33.27 19.96
C SER A 5 23.93 33.02 21.15
N LEU A 6 23.72 33.77 22.24
CA LEU A 6 24.12 33.34 23.58
C LEU A 6 23.51 31.95 23.75
N GLU A 7 24.34 30.93 23.61
CA GLU A 7 23.98 29.55 23.79
C GLU A 7 23.65 29.40 25.29
N TYR A 8 22.39 29.63 25.65
CA TYR A 8 21.90 29.36 27.00
C TYR A 8 22.06 27.86 27.20
N LYS A 9 23.10 27.47 27.93
CA LYS A 9 23.30 26.12 28.45
C LYS A 9 22.64 26.07 29.82
N PRO A 10 21.37 25.63 29.93
CA PRO A 10 20.81 25.37 31.23
C PRO A 10 21.68 24.34 31.95
N ASP A 11 21.81 24.49 33.25
CA ASP A 11 22.37 23.43 34.09
C ASP A 11 21.49 22.18 33.93
N LEU A 12 21.97 21.24 33.11
CA LEU A 12 21.21 20.07 32.66
C LEU A 12 20.92 19.11 33.82
N GLU A 13 21.80 19.07 34.83
CA GLU A 13 21.58 18.27 36.04
C GLU A 13 20.46 18.86 36.89
N ASN A 14 20.44 20.19 37.05
CA ASN A 14 19.36 20.85 37.78
C ASN A 14 18.01 20.69 37.06
N PHE A 15 18.00 20.83 35.73
CA PHE A 15 16.78 20.66 34.93
C PHE A 15 16.19 19.25 35.02
N ASN A 16 17.02 18.20 34.89
CA ASN A 16 16.53 16.83 34.97
C ASN A 16 15.99 16.50 36.37
N THR A 17 16.63 17.03 37.41
CA THR A 17 16.18 16.89 38.80
C THR A 17 14.85 17.58 39.04
N GLU A 18 14.72 18.84 38.62
CA GLU A 18 13.47 19.63 38.72
C GLU A 18 12.33 18.97 37.93
N LYS A 19 12.61 18.50 36.71
CA LYS A 19 11.65 17.77 35.87
C LYS A 19 11.17 16.49 36.56
N ALA A 20 12.08 15.71 37.14
CA ALA A 20 11.73 14.47 37.84
C ALA A 20 10.86 14.75 39.08
N ALA A 21 11.18 15.80 39.85
CA ALA A 21 10.40 16.23 41.00
C ALA A 21 8.98 16.66 40.58
N PHE A 22 8.87 17.48 39.54
CA PHE A 22 7.58 17.92 38.97
C PHE A 22 6.73 16.72 38.51
N LEU A 23 7.29 15.83 37.69
CA LEU A 23 6.54 14.68 37.18
C LEU A 23 6.02 13.78 38.31
N LYS A 24 6.78 13.65 39.41
CA LYS A 24 6.38 12.88 40.59
C LYS A 24 5.26 13.54 41.39
N GLU A 25 5.31 14.86 41.55
CA GLU A 25 4.29 15.63 42.28
C GLU A 25 2.95 15.64 41.54
N PHE A 26 3.00 15.84 40.22
CA PHE A 26 1.81 16.05 39.38
C PHE A 26 1.23 14.77 38.76
N LYS A 27 1.77 13.59 39.11
CA LYS A 27 1.44 12.32 38.46
C LYS A 27 -0.03 11.91 38.43
N VAL A 28 -0.75 12.24 39.49
CA VAL A 28 -2.18 11.94 39.60
C VAL A 28 -2.99 12.83 38.67
N GLN A 29 -2.51 14.06 38.43
CA GLN A 29 -3.26 15.10 37.71
C GLN A 29 -3.20 14.90 36.19
N TYR A 30 -2.05 14.48 35.65
CA TYR A 30 -1.93 14.20 34.22
C TYR A 30 -2.39 12.79 33.82
N GLY A 31 -2.63 11.87 34.78
CA GLY A 31 -3.31 10.60 34.53
C GLY A 31 -2.50 9.48 33.83
N TYR A 32 -1.22 9.71 33.53
CA TYR A 32 -0.34 8.71 32.86
C TYR A 32 0.44 7.82 33.84
N GLY A 33 0.20 7.94 35.16
CA GLY A 33 0.73 7.03 36.18
C GLY A 33 2.25 6.85 36.13
N ASP A 34 3.01 7.95 36.08
CA ASP A 34 4.48 8.00 35.97
C ASP A 34 5.07 7.51 34.62
N LYS A 35 4.23 7.14 33.63
CA LYS A 35 4.70 6.59 32.34
C LYS A 35 4.88 7.61 31.22
N ILE A 36 4.69 8.92 31.49
CA ILE A 36 4.66 9.94 30.43
C ILE A 36 5.98 10.00 29.64
N GLU A 37 7.13 9.83 30.31
CA GLU A 37 8.43 9.78 29.63
C GLU A 37 8.59 8.54 28.76
N GLN A 38 8.16 7.38 29.28
CA GLN A 38 8.16 6.14 28.51
C GLN A 38 7.25 6.26 27.27
N ILE A 39 6.02 6.75 27.44
CA ILE A 39 5.08 6.99 26.33
C ILE A 39 5.69 7.94 25.31
N ARG A 40 6.34 9.01 25.75
CA ARG A 40 6.97 9.98 24.84
C ARG A 40 8.10 9.34 24.04
N GLU A 41 8.95 8.54 24.67
CA GLU A 41 10.05 7.84 23.98
C GLU A 41 9.54 6.77 23.00
N GLU A 42 8.50 6.03 23.37
CA GLU A 42 7.93 4.94 22.57
C GLU A 42 7.04 5.44 21.42
N GLU A 43 6.13 6.37 21.70
CA GLU A 43 5.09 6.83 20.77
C GLU A 43 5.50 8.07 19.97
N TYR A 44 6.42 8.90 20.49
CA TYR A 44 6.83 10.16 19.87
C TYR A 44 8.35 10.35 19.82
N PRO A 45 9.12 9.38 19.28
CA PRO A 45 10.59 9.45 19.26
C PRO A 45 11.14 10.67 18.49
N GLN A 46 10.38 11.20 17.52
CA GLN A 46 10.72 12.42 16.79
C GLN A 46 10.77 13.68 17.66
N LEU A 47 10.18 13.62 18.87
CA LEU A 47 10.18 14.73 19.83
C LEU A 47 11.32 14.62 20.86
N LYS A 48 12.28 13.72 20.66
CA LYS A 48 13.41 13.53 21.58
C LYS A 48 14.33 14.75 21.55
N GLY A 49 14.51 15.38 22.71
CA GLY A 49 15.35 16.57 22.87
C GLY A 49 14.78 17.85 22.26
N THR A 50 13.54 17.83 21.76
CA THR A 50 12.89 19.00 21.15
C THR A 50 11.64 19.38 21.94
N ILE A 51 11.26 20.65 21.89
CA ILE A 51 9.99 21.14 22.44
C ILE A 51 9.04 21.31 21.26
N PHE A 52 7.94 20.57 21.28
CA PHE A 52 6.88 20.71 20.30
C PHE A 52 5.83 21.67 20.86
N LEU A 53 5.62 22.78 20.17
CA LEU A 53 4.53 23.71 20.44
C LEU A 53 3.46 23.45 19.39
N ASP A 54 2.32 22.89 19.80
CA ASP A 54 1.21 22.64 18.88
C ASP A 54 0.60 23.99 18.42
N HIS A 55 0.39 24.13 17.11
CA HIS A 55 -0.39 25.21 16.53
C HIS A 55 -1.80 24.69 16.27
N SER A 56 -2.80 25.30 16.92
CA SER A 56 -4.23 25.25 16.60
C SER A 56 -4.70 24.08 15.72
N ALA A 57 -4.71 22.86 16.28
CA ALA A 57 -5.24 21.60 15.72
C ALA A 57 -4.26 20.68 14.94
N THR A 58 -2.94 20.78 15.14
CA THR A 58 -1.97 19.86 14.54
C THR A 58 -1.25 18.99 15.59
N THR A 59 -1.95 17.97 16.09
CA THR A 59 -1.32 16.98 16.97
C THR A 59 -0.48 15.98 16.16
N THR A 60 0.76 15.71 16.58
CA THR A 60 1.59 14.67 15.98
C THR A 60 0.96 13.29 16.16
N TYR A 61 1.03 12.43 15.16
CA TYR A 61 0.51 11.07 15.27
C TYR A 61 1.40 10.20 16.15
N ALA A 62 0.78 9.39 17.00
CA ALA A 62 1.44 8.34 17.77
C ALA A 62 2.00 7.26 16.83
N LYS A 63 3.22 6.79 17.10
CA LYS A 63 3.90 5.75 16.33
C LYS A 63 3.04 4.48 16.20
N SER A 64 2.42 4.04 17.29
CA SER A 64 1.56 2.85 17.30
C SER A 64 0.36 2.99 16.38
N ALA A 65 -0.29 4.15 16.36
CA ALA A 65 -1.44 4.43 15.50
C ALA A 65 -1.06 4.39 14.02
N LEU A 66 0.03 5.07 13.64
CA LEU A 66 0.57 5.00 12.28
C LEU A 66 0.93 3.57 11.90
N THR A 67 1.67 2.88 12.78
CA THR A 67 2.12 1.50 12.53
C THR A 67 0.93 0.57 12.32
N SER A 68 -0.08 0.63 13.19
CA SER A 68 -1.28 -0.19 13.08
C SER A 68 -2.04 0.09 11.79
N PHE A 69 -2.24 1.37 11.45
CA PHE A 69 -2.93 1.78 10.24
C PHE A 69 -2.19 1.34 8.97
N THR A 70 -0.88 1.59 8.88
CA THR A 70 -0.09 1.19 7.71
C THR A 70 0.02 -0.33 7.59
N THR A 71 0.15 -1.04 8.71
CA THR A 71 0.15 -2.51 8.73
C THR A 71 -1.18 -3.06 8.21
N ASP A 72 -2.31 -2.46 8.61
CA ASP A 72 -3.61 -2.86 8.12
C ASP A 72 -3.76 -2.56 6.61
N LEU A 73 -3.35 -1.38 6.14
CA LEU A 73 -3.38 -1.03 4.72
C LEU A 73 -2.52 -1.95 3.83
N VAL A 74 -1.33 -2.35 4.31
CA VAL A 74 -0.40 -3.18 3.52
C VAL A 74 -0.83 -4.64 3.51
N ASN A 75 -1.39 -5.15 4.60
CA ASN A 75 -1.71 -6.57 4.73
C ASN A 75 -3.15 -6.93 4.32
N ASN A 76 -4.00 -5.94 4.06
CA ASN A 76 -5.36 -6.16 3.61
C ASN A 76 -5.57 -5.54 2.23
N LEU A 77 -6.44 -6.17 1.43
CA LEU A 77 -6.77 -5.67 0.11
C LEU A 77 -7.84 -4.58 0.23
N TYR A 78 -7.44 -3.33 0.03
CA TYR A 78 -8.34 -2.19 -0.07
C TYR A 78 -8.37 -1.67 -1.50
N GLY A 79 -9.50 -1.11 -1.95
CA GLY A 79 -9.61 -0.40 -3.22
C GLY A 79 -10.04 -1.22 -4.44
N ASN A 80 -10.48 -2.48 -4.27
CA ASN A 80 -11.15 -3.20 -5.35
C ASN A 80 -12.61 -2.73 -5.48
N GLN A 81 -12.86 -1.67 -6.27
CA GLN A 81 -14.18 -1.06 -6.44
C GLN A 81 -15.21 -1.95 -7.15
N GLU A 82 -14.81 -3.03 -7.84
CA GLU A 82 -15.76 -3.93 -8.50
C GLU A 82 -16.51 -4.87 -7.55
N VAL A 83 -16.17 -4.88 -6.26
CA VAL A 83 -17.06 -5.44 -5.25
C VAL A 83 -18.02 -4.33 -4.83
N ASP A 84 -19.14 -4.22 -5.53
CA ASP A 84 -20.28 -3.40 -5.08
C ASP A 84 -20.86 -4.01 -3.81
N LEU A 85 -20.18 -3.82 -2.68
CA LEU A 85 -20.75 -4.02 -1.37
C LEU A 85 -20.14 -2.98 -0.43
N LEU A 86 -20.81 -1.84 -0.37
CA LEU A 86 -20.76 -0.84 0.71
C LEU A 86 -20.93 -1.41 2.13
N LEU A 87 -21.03 -2.75 2.29
CA LEU A 87 -21.28 -3.47 3.55
C LEU A 87 -20.54 -4.83 3.67
N SER A 88 -19.62 -5.19 2.77
CA SER A 88 -18.95 -6.50 2.85
C SER A 88 -17.90 -6.54 3.97
N SER A 89 -18.03 -7.49 4.90
CA SER A 89 -17.01 -7.78 5.91
C SER A 89 -15.66 -8.18 5.27
N LYS A 90 -14.56 -8.09 6.04
CA LYS A 90 -13.22 -8.53 5.61
C LYS A 90 -13.21 -9.97 5.07
N ASP A 91 -14.06 -10.83 5.62
CA ASP A 91 -14.12 -12.25 5.25
C ASP A 91 -14.75 -12.48 3.87
N LEU A 92 -15.81 -11.73 3.54
CA LEU A 92 -16.49 -11.82 2.24
C LEU A 92 -15.59 -11.34 1.10
N GLN A 93 -14.87 -10.22 1.30
CA GLN A 93 -13.89 -9.74 0.31
C GLN A 93 -12.77 -10.75 0.08
N LYS A 94 -12.30 -11.40 1.15
CA LYS A 94 -11.26 -12.43 1.06
C LYS A 94 -11.73 -13.66 0.30
N GLU A 95 -12.96 -14.13 0.54
CA GLU A 95 -13.53 -15.29 -0.16
C GLU A 95 -13.69 -15.03 -1.66
N GLU A 96 -14.19 -13.85 -2.04
CA GLU A 96 -14.36 -13.48 -3.45
C GLU A 96 -13.02 -13.36 -4.18
N VAL A 97 -12.02 -12.73 -3.56
CA VAL A 97 -10.65 -12.64 -4.10
C VAL A 97 -10.03 -14.04 -4.23
N GLU A 98 -10.23 -14.91 -3.26
CA GLU A 98 -9.72 -16.29 -3.30
C GLU A 98 -10.40 -17.10 -4.42
N LYS A 99 -11.72 -16.98 -4.56
CA LYS A 99 -12.47 -17.57 -5.67
C LYS A 99 -11.94 -17.08 -7.01
N CYS A 100 -11.67 -15.78 -7.14
CA CYS A 100 -11.10 -15.20 -8.33
C CYS A 100 -9.74 -15.76 -8.68
N THR A 101 -8.85 -15.76 -7.68
CA THR A 101 -7.48 -16.26 -7.80
C THR A 101 -7.49 -17.72 -8.25
N ARG A 102 -8.37 -18.54 -7.68
CA ARG A 102 -8.51 -19.96 -8.03
C ARG A 102 -8.96 -20.13 -9.49
N THR A 103 -9.99 -19.40 -9.89
CA THR A 103 -10.52 -19.42 -11.26
C THR A 103 -9.46 -19.00 -12.28
N LEU A 104 -8.76 -17.88 -12.02
CA LEU A 104 -7.71 -17.37 -12.89
C LEU A 104 -6.53 -18.35 -12.97
N LYS A 105 -6.08 -18.92 -11.85
CA LYS A 105 -5.02 -19.95 -11.86
C LYS A 105 -5.40 -21.15 -12.72
N ASN A 106 -6.64 -21.62 -12.62
CA ASN A 106 -7.12 -22.73 -13.43
C ASN A 106 -7.14 -22.36 -14.93
N HIS A 107 -7.57 -21.14 -15.28
CA HIS A 107 -7.56 -20.67 -16.66
C HIS A 107 -6.15 -20.53 -17.22
N LEU A 108 -5.22 -19.93 -16.46
CA LEU A 108 -3.82 -19.81 -16.87
C LEU A 108 -3.17 -21.18 -17.12
N TRP A 109 -3.44 -22.17 -16.26
CA TRP A 109 -2.89 -23.51 -16.42
C TRP A 109 -3.43 -24.22 -17.68
N ASN A 110 -4.72 -24.04 -17.93
CA ASN A 110 -5.43 -24.64 -19.07
C ASN A 110 -5.46 -23.73 -20.31
N ALA A 111 -4.66 -22.66 -20.32
CA ALA A 111 -4.62 -21.72 -21.44
C ALA A 111 -4.37 -22.46 -22.76
N SER A 112 -5.06 -22.04 -23.81
CA SER A 112 -5.06 -22.79 -25.07
C SER A 112 -3.67 -22.81 -25.71
N TYR A 113 -3.47 -23.78 -26.59
CA TYR A 113 -2.25 -23.84 -27.40
C TYR A 113 -2.05 -22.56 -28.22
N LYS A 114 -3.13 -22.00 -28.80
CA LYS A 114 -3.08 -20.75 -29.58
C LYS A 114 -2.62 -19.57 -28.74
N PHE A 115 -3.09 -19.46 -27.50
CA PHE A 115 -2.64 -18.43 -26.57
C PHE A 115 -1.15 -18.57 -26.27
N LYS A 116 -0.69 -19.78 -25.93
CA LYS A 116 0.73 -20.05 -25.63
C LYS A 116 1.63 -19.74 -26.83
N GLU A 117 1.20 -20.08 -28.04
CA GLU A 117 1.90 -19.73 -29.28
C GLU A 117 1.95 -18.21 -29.50
N ALA A 118 0.84 -17.51 -29.28
CA ALA A 118 0.79 -16.05 -29.37
C ALA A 118 1.71 -15.36 -28.36
N ILE A 119 1.79 -15.85 -27.12
CA ILE A 119 2.74 -15.33 -26.12
C ILE A 119 4.19 -15.55 -26.57
N ASN A 120 4.54 -16.72 -27.13
CA ASN A 120 5.89 -16.96 -27.66
C ASN A 120 6.25 -15.96 -28.78
N ARG A 121 5.31 -15.66 -29.66
CA ARG A 121 5.47 -14.64 -30.70
C ARG A 121 5.66 -13.23 -30.10
N LEU A 122 4.85 -12.86 -29.10
CA LEU A 122 5.01 -11.59 -28.37
C LEU A 122 6.39 -11.46 -27.71
N LEU A 123 6.90 -12.52 -27.08
CA LEU A 123 8.22 -12.56 -26.47
C LEU A 123 9.38 -12.45 -27.48
N LYS A 124 9.11 -12.67 -28.77
CA LYS A 124 10.04 -12.45 -29.88
C LYS A 124 9.91 -11.07 -30.53
N GLY A 125 9.08 -10.19 -29.97
CA GLY A 125 8.82 -8.85 -30.51
C GLY A 125 7.79 -8.81 -31.63
N GLU A 126 7.09 -9.91 -31.92
CA GLU A 126 5.98 -9.89 -32.86
C GLU A 126 4.71 -9.27 -32.25
N THR A 127 3.79 -8.87 -33.11
CA THR A 127 2.49 -8.30 -32.71
C THR A 127 1.35 -9.30 -32.91
N ILE A 128 0.33 -9.25 -32.05
CA ILE A 128 -0.86 -10.12 -32.17
C ILE A 128 -2.08 -9.27 -32.55
N SER A 129 -2.72 -9.62 -33.66
CA SER A 129 -3.94 -8.97 -34.13
C SER A 129 -5.20 -9.71 -33.67
N ASN A 130 -6.36 -9.07 -33.84
CA ASN A 130 -7.69 -9.65 -33.61
C ASN A 130 -8.01 -10.05 -32.15
N ILE A 131 -7.28 -9.52 -31.18
CA ILE A 131 -7.63 -9.69 -29.77
C ILE A 131 -8.52 -8.52 -29.35
N LYS A 132 -9.72 -8.84 -28.85
CA LYS A 132 -10.64 -7.86 -28.26
C LYS A 132 -10.41 -7.80 -26.75
N ILE A 133 -10.04 -6.62 -26.27
CA ILE A 133 -10.00 -6.33 -24.83
C ILE A 133 -11.43 -6.05 -24.39
N GLN A 134 -11.85 -6.71 -23.31
CA GLN A 134 -13.20 -6.60 -22.80
C GLN A 134 -13.28 -5.54 -21.71
N ASP A 135 -14.28 -4.67 -21.79
CA ASP A 135 -14.57 -3.71 -20.74
C ASP A 135 -15.39 -4.37 -19.62
N GLY A 136 -15.14 -3.97 -18.37
CA GLY A 136 -15.93 -4.43 -17.21
C GLY A 136 -15.77 -5.92 -16.89
N LEU A 137 -14.55 -6.44 -17.03
CA LEU A 137 -14.24 -7.86 -16.77
C LEU A 137 -14.48 -8.21 -15.30
N GLN A 138 -15.61 -8.86 -15.01
CA GLN A 138 -15.90 -9.34 -13.66
C GLN A 138 -15.30 -10.71 -13.38
N CYS A 139 -14.95 -10.91 -12.12
CA CYS A 139 -14.41 -12.18 -11.64
C CYS A 139 -15.31 -13.40 -11.90
N LEU A 140 -16.63 -13.20 -11.80
CA LEU A 140 -17.63 -14.26 -12.01
C LEU A 140 -17.66 -14.76 -13.46
N ASP A 141 -17.29 -13.89 -14.40
CA ASP A 141 -17.36 -14.16 -15.83
C ASP A 141 -16.10 -14.89 -16.34
N LEU A 142 -15.00 -14.89 -15.57
CA LEU A 142 -13.74 -15.51 -15.95
C LEU A 142 -13.91 -16.94 -16.46
N ASN A 143 -14.79 -17.74 -15.87
CA ASN A 143 -15.04 -19.14 -16.25
C ASN A 143 -15.62 -19.32 -17.67
N GLN A 144 -16.21 -18.28 -18.25
CA GLN A 144 -16.92 -18.33 -19.53
C GLN A 144 -16.10 -17.75 -20.68
N MET A 145 -14.91 -17.22 -20.39
CA MET A 145 -14.20 -16.30 -21.28
C MET A 145 -12.95 -16.89 -21.93
N GLU A 146 -12.66 -18.17 -21.70
CA GLU A 146 -11.48 -18.88 -22.22
C GLU A 146 -10.20 -18.00 -22.07
N ASP A 147 -9.38 -17.87 -23.13
CA ASP A 147 -8.18 -17.04 -23.10
C ASP A 147 -8.46 -15.53 -23.17
N SER A 148 -9.68 -15.10 -23.53
CA SER A 148 -10.00 -13.68 -23.71
C SER A 148 -9.96 -12.88 -22.40
N ALA A 149 -10.29 -13.53 -21.28
CA ALA A 149 -10.11 -12.97 -19.95
C ALA A 149 -8.62 -12.74 -19.64
N ILE A 150 -7.76 -13.69 -20.01
CA ILE A 150 -6.32 -13.60 -19.76
C ILE A 150 -5.72 -12.42 -20.56
N TRP A 151 -6.10 -12.27 -21.83
CA TRP A 151 -5.67 -11.12 -22.64
C TRP A 151 -6.06 -9.79 -22.04
N THR A 152 -7.31 -9.67 -21.59
CA THR A 152 -7.85 -8.46 -20.98
C THR A 152 -7.12 -8.11 -19.67
N LEU A 153 -6.84 -9.12 -18.83
CA LEU A 153 -6.08 -8.95 -17.59
C LEU A 153 -4.64 -8.49 -17.85
N LEU A 154 -3.94 -9.10 -18.80
CA LEU A 154 -2.57 -8.72 -19.16
C LEU A 154 -2.50 -7.28 -19.70
N TYR A 155 -3.52 -6.86 -20.45
CA TYR A 155 -3.64 -5.49 -20.94
C TYR A 155 -3.86 -4.49 -19.80
N TYR A 156 -4.85 -4.70 -18.92
CA TYR A 156 -5.13 -3.77 -17.82
C TYR A 156 -4.04 -3.75 -16.74
N ALA A 157 -3.30 -4.85 -16.56
CA ALA A 157 -2.13 -4.89 -15.68
C ALA A 157 -0.90 -4.19 -16.30
N GLY A 158 -0.97 -3.73 -17.55
CA GLY A 158 0.09 -2.99 -18.23
C GLY A 158 1.21 -3.85 -18.83
N TYR A 159 1.05 -5.18 -18.84
CA TYR A 159 2.02 -6.08 -19.50
C TYR A 159 1.91 -6.01 -21.03
N LEU A 160 0.74 -5.65 -21.54
CA LEU A 160 0.48 -5.49 -22.96
C LEU A 160 -0.10 -4.11 -23.24
N THR A 161 0.12 -3.62 -24.45
CA THR A 161 -0.51 -2.40 -24.96
C THR A 161 -0.92 -2.56 -26.41
N MET A 162 -1.78 -1.66 -26.90
CA MET A 162 -2.15 -1.60 -28.31
C MET A 162 -1.24 -0.62 -29.04
N ASN A 163 -0.69 -1.04 -30.17
CA ASN A 163 0.02 -0.14 -31.07
C ASN A 163 -0.96 0.72 -31.89
N SER A 164 -0.44 1.59 -32.76
CA SER A 164 -1.24 2.44 -33.64
C SER A 164 -2.14 1.69 -34.64
N GLU A 165 -1.90 0.39 -34.84
CA GLU A 165 -2.66 -0.48 -35.74
C GLU A 165 -3.66 -1.38 -34.99
N ASN A 166 -3.86 -1.16 -33.68
CA ASN A 166 -4.67 -2.01 -32.80
C ASN A 166 -4.19 -3.47 -32.71
N HIS A 167 -2.87 -3.68 -32.80
CA HIS A 167 -2.24 -4.95 -32.48
C HIS A 167 -1.67 -4.93 -31.06
N LEU A 168 -1.83 -6.04 -30.34
CA LEU A 168 -1.22 -6.21 -29.03
C LEU A 168 0.29 -6.40 -29.17
N ILE A 169 1.01 -5.68 -28.32
CA ILE A 169 2.46 -5.72 -28.19
C ILE A 169 2.86 -5.73 -26.71
N ILE A 170 4.06 -6.24 -26.42
CA ILE A 170 4.72 -6.01 -25.12
C ILE A 170 5.42 -4.64 -25.23
N PRO A 171 5.10 -3.66 -24.37
CA PRO A 171 5.73 -2.32 -24.45
C PRO A 171 7.17 -2.29 -23.93
N ASN A 172 7.56 -3.28 -23.11
CA ASN A 172 8.89 -3.35 -22.51
C ASN A 172 9.86 -4.17 -23.38
N TYR A 173 10.84 -3.50 -23.97
CA TYR A 173 11.85 -4.12 -24.83
C TYR A 173 12.84 -5.03 -24.09
N GLU A 174 12.94 -4.91 -22.76
CA GLU A 174 13.81 -5.78 -21.94
C GLU A 174 13.28 -7.22 -21.80
N VAL A 175 12.03 -7.46 -22.22
CA VAL A 175 11.35 -8.76 -22.09
C VAL A 175 11.62 -9.66 -23.30
N TYR A 176 12.17 -9.11 -24.39
CA TYR A 176 12.44 -9.89 -25.59
C TYR A 176 13.65 -10.80 -25.39
N THR A 177 13.45 -12.09 -25.64
CA THR A 177 14.54 -13.06 -25.64
C THR A 177 15.24 -13.05 -26.99
N GLU A 178 16.56 -12.89 -27.00
CA GLU A 178 17.41 -13.07 -28.20
C GLU A 178 17.24 -14.44 -28.87
#